data_AF-A0A409XDS9-F1
#
_entry.id   AF-A0A409XDS9-F1
#
_cell.length_a   1.000
_cell.length_b   1.000
_cell.length_c   1.000
_cell.angle_alpha   90.00
_cell.angle_beta   90.00
_cell.angle_gamma   90.00
#
_symmetry.space_group_name_H-M   'P 1'
#
loop_
_entity.id
_entity.type
_entity.pdbx_description
1 polymer ?
#
loop_
_entity_poly.entity_id
_entity_poly.type
_entity_poly.pdbx_seq_one_letter_code
_entity_poly.pdbx_strand_id
1 'polypeptide(L)'
;MGKLLLQRYKRVVAECNIQTEGHCGLSNLLQDDLLKKLDNMCLAWENDGFPKKKNPYYMKDNGLTEAEVHKELAEREAEYIAQGNTFPHTTTASKFIALGLELEEAQCRIHRLAKGTGVNLTIRQAGSLIEQRNVLSTRICAWEQLLPIYIPGLLQYQTDYPSFSASTNAEDAILYLPLVIPEPH
;
A
#
# COMPACT_ATOMS: atom_id res chain seq x y z
N MET A 1 36.52 -21.55 10.57
CA MET A 1 35.29 -20.77 10.81
C MET A 1 35.53 -19.34 10.32
N GLY A 2 34.98 -18.86 9.19
CA GLY A 2 35.51 -17.56 8.71
C GLY A 2 34.87 -16.74 7.59
N LYS A 3 33.85 -17.23 6.86
CA LYS A 3 33.21 -16.39 5.81
C LYS A 3 31.70 -16.28 5.98
N LEU A 4 31.03 -17.40 6.23
CA LEU A 4 29.58 -17.42 6.43
C LEU A 4 29.14 -16.67 7.71
N LEU A 5 29.85 -16.90 8.83
CA LEU A 5 29.59 -16.18 10.10
C LEU A 5 29.79 -14.67 9.94
N LEU A 6 30.85 -14.25 9.23
CA LEU A 6 31.13 -12.84 8.97
C LEU A 6 30.05 -12.19 8.08
N GLN A 7 29.58 -12.90 7.06
CA GLN A 7 28.48 -12.43 6.20
C GLN A 7 27.16 -12.32 6.98
N ARG A 8 26.84 -13.31 7.82
CA ARG A 8 25.67 -13.26 8.70
C ARG A 8 25.77 -12.10 9.69
N TYR A 9 26.93 -11.90 10.31
CA TYR A 9 27.16 -10.78 11.21
C TYR A 9 26.94 -9.43 10.52
N LYS A 10 27.54 -9.22 9.32
CA LYS A 10 27.33 -7.99 8.55
C LYS A 10 25.86 -7.74 8.21
N ARG A 11 25.12 -8.81 7.86
CA ARG A 11 23.67 -8.72 7.60
C ARG A 11 22.90 -8.34 8.87
N VAL A 12 23.15 -9.03 9.97
CA VAL A 12 22.48 -8.77 11.26
C VAL A 12 22.76 -7.35 11.74
N VAL A 13 23.99 -6.83 11.57
CA VAL A 13 24.31 -5.44 11.91
C VAL A 13 23.52 -4.46 11.05
N ALA A 14 23.44 -4.69 9.73
CA ALA A 14 22.65 -3.86 8.84
C ALA A 14 21.15 -3.88 9.21
N GLU A 15 20.60 -5.06 9.48
CA GLU A 15 19.21 -5.23 9.93
C GLU A 15 18.97 -4.54 11.28
N CYS A 16 19.90 -4.66 12.22
CA CYS A 16 19.81 -4.01 13.53
C CYS A 16 19.80 -2.49 13.41
N ASN A 17 20.63 -1.92 12.53
CA ASN A 17 20.62 -0.48 12.27
C ASN A 17 19.29 -0.01 11.70
N ILE A 18 18.75 -0.72 10.69
CA ILE A 18 17.43 -0.42 10.10
C ILE A 18 16.34 -0.48 11.17
N GLN A 19 16.35 -1.53 12.00
CA GLN A 19 15.36 -1.70 13.07
C GLN A 19 15.46 -0.59 14.12
N THR A 20 16.69 -0.19 14.47
CA THR A 20 16.94 0.88 15.45
C THR A 20 16.44 2.22 14.91
N GLU A 21 16.75 2.56 13.66
CA GLU A 21 16.27 3.78 13.02
C GLU A 21 14.74 3.79 12.91
N GLY A 22 14.14 2.67 12.51
CA GLY A 22 12.69 2.52 12.46
C GLY A 22 12.03 2.69 13.84
N HIS A 23 12.60 2.09 14.87
CA HIS A 23 12.12 2.23 16.25
C HIS A 23 12.22 3.67 16.75
N CYS A 24 13.36 4.33 16.54
CA CYS A 24 13.56 5.73 16.92
C CYS A 24 12.57 6.64 16.19
N GLY A 25 12.41 6.45 14.87
CA GLY A 25 11.45 7.22 14.07
C GLY A 25 10.02 7.07 14.59
N LEU A 26 9.58 5.83 14.84
CA LEU A 26 8.24 5.56 15.40
C LEU A 26 8.08 6.16 16.80
N SER A 27 9.10 6.01 17.66
CA SER A 27 9.06 6.55 19.02
C SER A 27 8.90 8.06 19.02
N ASN A 28 9.64 8.78 18.16
CA ASN A 28 9.55 10.23 18.07
C ASN A 28 8.17 10.73 17.58
N LEU A 29 7.39 9.90 16.88
CA LEU A 29 6.06 10.26 16.39
C LEU A 29 4.95 10.03 17.44
N LEU A 30 5.23 9.21 18.47
CA LEU A 30 4.27 8.83 19.49
C LEU A 30 4.33 9.80 20.68
N GLN A 31 3.21 9.95 21.38
CA GLN A 31 3.19 10.75 22.62
C GLN A 31 4.00 10.06 23.72
N ASP A 32 4.81 10.82 24.46
CA ASP A 32 5.68 10.31 25.53
C ASP A 32 4.92 9.50 26.61
N ASP A 33 3.69 9.89 26.93
CA ASP A 33 2.87 9.18 27.92
C ASP A 33 2.46 7.78 27.42
N LEU A 34 2.14 7.67 26.13
CA LEU A 34 1.82 6.40 25.50
C LEU A 34 3.03 5.48 25.45
N LEU A 35 4.21 6.00 25.13
CA LEU A 35 5.47 5.23 25.15
C LEU A 35 5.78 4.68 26.53
N LYS A 36 5.73 5.52 27.57
CA LYS A 36 5.95 5.08 28.96
C LYS A 36 4.99 3.98 29.37
N LYS A 37 3.73 4.08 28.95
CA LYS A 37 2.73 3.04 29.21
C LYS A 37 3.09 1.73 28.52
N LEU A 38 3.49 1.77 27.24
CA LEU A 38 3.92 0.59 26.48
C LEU A 38 5.16 -0.06 27.12
N ASP A 39 6.19 0.74 27.43
CA ASP A 39 7.42 0.27 28.07
C ASP A 39 7.13 -0.41 29.41
N ASN A 40 6.28 0.21 30.24
CA ASN A 40 5.87 -0.38 31.52
C ASN A 40 5.11 -1.70 31.33
N MET A 41 4.27 -1.83 30.30
CA MET A 41 3.57 -3.08 30.00
C MET A 41 4.54 -4.18 29.53
N CYS A 42 5.52 -3.84 28.69
CA CYS A 42 6.56 -4.76 28.23
C CYS A 42 7.43 -5.23 29.40
N LEU A 43 7.97 -4.31 30.19
CA LEU A 43 8.80 -4.62 31.37
C LEU A 43 8.05 -5.43 32.41
N ALA A 44 6.77 -5.11 32.66
CA ALA A 44 5.95 -5.88 33.59
C ALA A 44 5.73 -7.31 33.11
N TRP A 45 5.59 -7.52 31.79
CA TRP A 45 5.43 -8.85 31.21
C TRP A 45 6.74 -9.66 31.15
N GLU A 46 7.87 -9.01 30.85
CA GLU A 46 9.19 -9.64 30.86
C GLU A 46 9.54 -10.18 32.24
N ASN A 47 9.32 -9.37 33.28
CA ASN A 47 9.58 -9.70 34.68
C ASN A 47 8.52 -10.61 35.33
N ASP A 48 7.42 -10.92 34.65
CA ASP A 48 6.35 -11.77 35.18
C ASP A 48 6.80 -13.24 35.28
N GLY A 49 6.53 -13.87 36.43
CA GLY A 49 6.82 -15.28 36.70
C GLY A 49 5.92 -16.24 35.92
N PHE A 50 6.28 -17.53 35.86
CA PHE A 50 5.45 -18.53 35.19
C PHE A 50 4.29 -18.98 36.10
N PRO A 51 3.05 -19.06 35.60
CA PRO A 51 2.61 -18.78 34.22
C PRO A 51 2.47 -17.29 33.91
N LYS A 52 3.01 -16.86 32.74
CA LYS A 52 3.00 -15.46 32.31
C LYS A 52 1.59 -14.95 32.03
N LYS A 53 1.36 -13.68 32.37
CA LYS A 53 0.19 -12.89 31.95
C LYS A 53 0.11 -12.73 30.42
N LYS A 54 -1.04 -12.22 29.95
CA LYS A 54 -1.34 -11.98 28.53
C LYS A 54 -0.19 -11.21 27.87
N ASN A 55 0.31 -11.76 26.77
CA ASN A 55 1.40 -11.18 26.00
C ASN A 55 1.00 -9.80 25.42
N PRO A 56 1.69 -8.70 25.77
CA PRO A 56 1.39 -7.37 25.24
C PRO A 56 1.66 -7.27 23.73
N TYR A 57 2.54 -8.11 23.17
CA TYR A 57 2.80 -8.19 21.73
C TYR A 57 1.74 -8.99 20.97
N TYR A 58 0.89 -9.73 21.68
CA TYR A 58 -0.20 -10.46 21.04
C TYR A 58 -1.34 -9.49 20.74
N MET A 59 -1.40 -9.02 19.50
CA MET A 59 -2.59 -8.35 18.99
C MET A 59 -3.65 -9.41 18.78
N LYS A 60 -4.80 -9.26 19.46
CA LYS A 60 -5.99 -10.02 19.10
C LYS A 60 -6.38 -9.54 17.70
N ASP A 61 -6.61 -10.47 16.79
CA ASP A 61 -7.08 -10.17 15.44
C ASP A 61 -8.46 -9.49 15.57
N ASN A 62 -8.43 -8.17 15.64
CA ASN A 62 -9.59 -7.30 15.79
C ASN A 62 -9.94 -6.65 14.45
N GLY A 63 -9.20 -7.00 13.38
CA GLY A 63 -9.41 -6.45 12.05
C GLY A 63 -10.50 -7.22 11.32
N LEU A 64 -11.42 -6.48 10.69
CA LEU A 64 -12.21 -7.01 9.59
C LEU A 64 -11.22 -7.40 8.50
N THR A 65 -11.26 -8.66 8.04
CA THR A 65 -10.35 -9.07 6.96
C THR A 65 -10.74 -8.35 5.66
N GLU A 66 -9.79 -8.10 4.76
CA GLU A 66 -10.08 -7.48 3.46
C GLU A 66 -11.19 -8.23 2.70
N ALA A 67 -11.15 -9.56 2.74
CA ALA A 67 -12.19 -10.42 2.16
C ALA A 67 -13.56 -10.21 2.81
N GLU A 68 -13.60 -9.97 4.12
CA GLU A 68 -14.83 -9.66 4.85
C GLU A 68 -15.36 -8.27 4.50
N VAL A 69 -14.47 -7.28 4.30
CA VAL A 69 -14.85 -5.93 3.82
C VAL A 69 -15.49 -6.05 2.43
N HIS A 70 -14.84 -6.78 1.52
CA HIS A 70 -15.37 -7.01 0.17
C HIS A 70 -16.72 -7.71 0.19
N LYS A 71 -16.87 -8.72 1.05
CA LYS A 71 -18.14 -9.42 1.23
C LYS A 71 -19.24 -8.45 1.69
N GLU A 72 -18.97 -7.67 2.72
CA GLU A 72 -19.93 -6.73 3.29
C GLU A 72 -20.32 -5.63 2.28
N LEU A 73 -19.37 -5.15 1.47
CA LEU A 73 -19.65 -4.20 0.39
C LEU A 73 -20.49 -4.83 -0.72
N ALA A 74 -20.20 -6.07 -1.13
CA ALA A 74 -20.97 -6.78 -2.14
C ALA A 74 -22.41 -7.08 -1.69
N GLU A 75 -22.60 -7.41 -0.41
CA GLU A 75 -23.93 -7.61 0.19
C GLU A 75 -24.75 -6.31 0.16
N ARG A 76 -24.15 -5.18 0.57
CA ARG A 76 -24.81 -3.86 0.48
C ARG A 76 -25.18 -3.47 -0.95
N GLU A 77 -24.31 -3.77 -1.92
CA GLU A 77 -24.61 -3.51 -3.33
C GLU A 77 -25.77 -4.36 -3.84
N ALA A 78 -25.85 -5.63 -3.44
CA ALA A 78 -26.97 -6.51 -3.79
C ALA A 78 -28.28 -6.02 -3.17
N GLU A 79 -28.27 -5.56 -1.92
CA GLU A 79 -29.42 -4.96 -1.26
C GLU A 79 -29.86 -3.66 -1.96
N TYR A 80 -28.91 -2.82 -2.36
CA TYR A 80 -29.18 -1.58 -3.08
C TYR A 80 -29.87 -1.83 -4.43
N ILE A 81 -29.43 -2.86 -5.16
CA ILE A 81 -30.07 -3.30 -6.41
C ILE A 81 -31.46 -3.91 -6.13
N ALA A 82 -31.60 -4.70 -5.07
CA ALA A 82 -32.87 -5.33 -4.68
C ALA A 82 -33.96 -4.29 -4.35
N GLN A 83 -33.56 -3.11 -3.86
CA GLN A 83 -34.44 -1.96 -3.63
C GLN A 83 -34.85 -1.23 -4.93
N GLY A 84 -34.36 -1.67 -6.09
CA GLY A 84 -34.69 -1.09 -7.40
C GLY A 84 -33.79 0.07 -7.82
N ASN A 85 -32.71 0.35 -7.09
CA ASN A 85 -31.77 1.40 -7.45
C ASN A 85 -30.79 0.91 -8.53
N THR A 86 -30.25 1.85 -9.32
CA THR A 86 -29.29 1.57 -10.40
C THR A 86 -28.00 2.35 -10.22
N PHE A 87 -26.88 1.74 -10.59
CA PHE A 87 -25.58 2.41 -10.61
C PHE A 87 -25.37 3.19 -11.92
N PRO A 88 -24.56 4.27 -11.90
CA PRO A 88 -24.26 5.07 -13.09
C PRO A 88 -23.39 4.32 -14.11
N HIS A 89 -22.67 3.27 -13.69
CA HIS A 89 -21.80 2.47 -14.52
C HIS A 89 -21.82 1.00 -14.07
N THR A 90 -21.40 0.08 -14.94
CA THR A 90 -21.29 -1.37 -14.66
C THR A 90 -20.37 -1.69 -13.48
N THR A 91 -19.35 -0.87 -13.28
CA THR A 91 -18.42 -0.97 -12.15
C THR A 91 -19.01 -0.19 -10.99
N THR A 92 -19.22 -0.76 -9.80
CA THR A 92 -19.68 -0.01 -8.61
C THR A 92 -18.58 0.86 -8.01
N ALA A 93 -18.95 1.84 -7.17
CA ALA A 93 -18.00 2.71 -6.47
C ALA A 93 -17.00 1.93 -5.58
N SER A 94 -17.43 0.87 -4.88
CA SER A 94 -16.52 0.06 -4.06
C SER A 94 -15.45 -0.62 -4.92
N LYS A 95 -15.89 -1.19 -6.06
CA LYS A 95 -15.04 -1.85 -7.03
C LYS A 95 -14.10 -0.88 -7.73
N PHE A 96 -14.55 0.36 -7.97
CA PHE A 96 -13.69 1.43 -8.46
C PHE A 96 -12.55 1.71 -7.46
N ILE A 97 -12.84 1.92 -6.18
CA ILE A 97 -11.77 2.13 -5.19
C ILE A 97 -10.81 0.93 -5.09
N ALA A 98 -11.34 -0.30 -5.08
CA ALA A 98 -10.53 -1.51 -5.06
C ALA A 98 -9.59 -1.61 -6.28
N LEU A 99 -10.10 -1.36 -7.48
CA LEU A 99 -9.29 -1.32 -8.71
C LEU A 99 -8.17 -0.28 -8.64
N GLY A 100 -8.45 0.88 -8.06
CA GLY A 100 -7.47 1.93 -7.83
C GLY A 100 -6.32 1.49 -6.92
N LEU A 101 -6.65 0.83 -5.80
CA LEU A 101 -5.66 0.27 -4.87
C LEU A 101 -4.81 -0.84 -5.51
N GLU A 102 -5.44 -1.74 -6.28
CA GLU A 102 -4.73 -2.78 -7.04
C GLU A 102 -3.74 -2.19 -8.05
N LEU A 103 -4.11 -1.07 -8.70
CA LEU A 103 -3.24 -0.35 -9.63
C LEU A 103 -2.03 0.26 -8.91
N GLU A 104 -2.25 0.91 -7.76
CA GLU A 104 -1.18 1.50 -6.96
C GLU A 104 -0.22 0.42 -6.44
N GLU A 105 -0.74 -0.72 -5.99
CA GLU A 105 0.11 -1.85 -5.58
C GLU A 105 0.92 -2.39 -6.77
N ALA A 106 0.31 -2.50 -7.95
CA ALA A 106 0.99 -2.92 -9.16
C ALA A 106 2.10 -1.93 -9.56
N GLN A 107 1.86 -0.62 -9.48
CA GLN A 107 2.88 0.42 -9.69
C GLN A 107 4.04 0.27 -8.70
N CYS A 108 3.74 0.15 -7.40
CA CYS A 108 4.74 -0.06 -6.35
C CYS A 108 5.59 -1.30 -6.58
N ARG A 109 4.95 -2.41 -6.98
CA ARG A 109 5.64 -3.68 -7.28
C ARG A 109 6.58 -3.52 -8.48
N ILE A 110 6.10 -2.94 -9.58
CA ILE A 110 6.91 -2.71 -10.78
C ILE A 110 8.07 -1.75 -10.47
N HIS A 111 7.84 -0.72 -9.64
CA HIS A 111 8.90 0.21 -9.22
C HIS A 111 10.02 -0.50 -8.46
N ARG A 112 9.66 -1.38 -7.52
CA ARG A 112 10.64 -2.19 -6.76
C ARG A 112 11.43 -3.11 -7.69
N LEU A 113 10.76 -3.75 -8.65
CA LEU A 113 11.42 -4.62 -9.63
C LEU A 113 12.36 -3.81 -10.55
N ALA A 114 11.89 -2.67 -11.07
CA ALA A 114 12.69 -1.79 -11.92
C ALA A 114 13.95 -1.29 -11.20
N LYS A 115 13.84 -0.87 -9.93
CA LYS A 115 14.99 -0.49 -9.09
C LYS A 115 15.93 -1.65 -8.78
N GLY A 116 15.37 -2.84 -8.53
CA GLY A 116 16.14 -4.04 -8.16
C GLY A 116 16.94 -4.66 -9.30
N THR A 117 16.66 -4.31 -10.56
CA THR A 117 17.29 -4.95 -11.73
C THR A 117 18.44 -4.14 -12.35
N GLY A 118 19.06 -3.24 -11.57
CA GLY A 118 20.22 -2.46 -12.00
C GLY A 118 21.43 -3.30 -12.42
N VAL A 119 21.99 -2.95 -13.59
CA VAL A 119 23.29 -3.34 -14.20
C VAL A 119 23.39 -4.71 -14.89
N ASN A 120 22.63 -5.75 -14.51
CA ASN A 120 22.71 -7.07 -15.18
C ASN A 120 21.34 -7.74 -15.39
N LEU A 121 20.49 -7.12 -16.21
CA LEU A 121 19.22 -7.72 -16.62
C LEU A 121 19.46 -8.92 -17.55
N THR A 122 19.03 -10.11 -17.14
CA THR A 122 18.87 -11.20 -18.11
C THR A 122 17.76 -10.87 -19.09
N ILE A 123 17.90 -11.24 -20.37
CA ILE A 123 16.92 -10.95 -21.43
C ILE A 123 15.50 -11.37 -21.01
N ARG A 124 15.38 -12.50 -20.28
CA ARG A 124 14.11 -13.00 -19.73
C ARG A 124 13.48 -12.06 -18.70
N GLN A 125 14.27 -11.47 -17.80
CA GLN A 125 13.77 -10.52 -16.80
C GLN A 125 13.36 -9.20 -17.45
N ALA A 126 14.11 -8.74 -18.46
CA ALA A 126 13.75 -7.54 -19.21
C ALA A 126 12.42 -7.71 -19.97
N GLY A 127 12.22 -8.86 -20.63
CA GLY A 127 10.96 -9.17 -21.31
C GLY A 127 9.76 -9.22 -20.36
N SER A 128 9.92 -9.86 -19.20
CA SER A 128 8.87 -9.94 -18.18
C SER A 128 8.49 -8.58 -17.60
N LEU A 129 9.46 -7.68 -17.40
CA LEU A 129 9.18 -6.31 -16.96
C LEU A 129 8.38 -5.51 -18.00
N ILE A 130 8.72 -5.62 -19.28
CA ILE A 130 7.99 -4.95 -20.36
C ILE A 130 6.55 -5.46 -20.43
N GLU A 131 6.34 -6.77 -20.31
CA GLU A 131 5.01 -7.36 -20.27
C GLU A 131 4.18 -6.81 -19.09
N GLN A 132 4.77 -6.77 -17.89
CA GLN A 132 4.09 -6.20 -16.72
C GLN A 132 3.74 -4.72 -16.90
N ARG A 133 4.62 -3.92 -17.50
CA ARG A 133 4.35 -2.52 -17.83
C ARG A 133 3.21 -2.37 -18.84
N ASN A 134 3.20 -3.17 -19.89
CA ASN A 134 2.12 -3.11 -20.90
C ASN A 134 0.76 -3.47 -20.31
N VAL A 135 0.71 -4.49 -19.43
CA VAL A 135 -0.51 -4.86 -18.71
C VAL A 135 -0.96 -3.71 -17.81
N LEU A 136 -0.03 -3.08 -17.08
CA LEU A 136 -0.34 -1.92 -16.24
C LEU A 136 -0.87 -0.74 -17.06
N SER A 137 -0.22 -0.36 -18.16
CA SER A 137 -0.69 0.71 -19.06
C SER A 137 -2.12 0.46 -19.54
N THR A 138 -2.42 -0.77 -19.95
CA THR A 138 -3.77 -1.12 -20.43
C THR A 138 -4.81 -0.93 -19.33
N ARG A 139 -4.49 -1.33 -18.09
CA ARG A 139 -5.38 -1.14 -16.94
C ARG A 139 -5.54 0.33 -16.55
N ILE A 140 -4.47 1.12 -16.66
CA ILE A 140 -4.52 2.58 -16.42
C ILE A 140 -5.42 3.26 -17.46
N CYS A 141 -5.33 2.91 -18.74
CA CYS A 141 -6.23 3.48 -19.75
C CYS A 141 -7.71 3.14 -19.45
N ALA A 142 -7.99 1.93 -18.96
CA ALA A 142 -9.35 1.56 -18.53
C ALA A 142 -9.79 2.33 -17.28
N TRP A 143 -8.87 2.59 -16.35
CA TRP A 143 -9.10 3.41 -15.16
C TRP A 143 -9.42 4.87 -15.53
N GLU A 144 -8.68 5.46 -16.45
CA GLU A 144 -8.88 6.83 -16.91
C GLU A 144 -10.27 7.05 -17.53
N GLN A 145 -10.86 6.01 -18.14
CA GLN A 145 -12.24 6.06 -18.64
C GLN A 145 -13.29 6.10 -17.51
N LEU A 146 -12.97 5.57 -16.32
CA LEU A 146 -13.86 5.57 -15.16
C LEU A 146 -13.75 6.86 -14.34
N LEU A 147 -12.62 7.58 -14.41
CA LEU A 147 -12.37 8.79 -13.62
C LEU A 147 -13.48 9.86 -13.76
N PRO A 148 -13.98 10.21 -14.96
CA PRO A 148 -15.02 11.24 -15.09
C PRO A 148 -16.37 10.86 -14.46
N ILE A 149 -16.63 9.55 -14.31
CA ILE A 149 -17.88 9.04 -13.73
C ILE A 149 -17.84 9.13 -12.20
N TYR A 150 -16.69 8.76 -11.61
CA TYR A 150 -16.55 8.63 -10.17
C TYR A 150 -15.91 9.85 -9.48
N ILE A 151 -15.14 10.65 -10.22
CA ILE A 151 -14.47 11.86 -9.73
C ILE A 151 -14.82 13.04 -10.66
N PRO A 152 -16.10 13.50 -10.66
CA PRO A 152 -16.50 14.66 -11.43
C PRO A 152 -15.81 15.91 -10.87
N GLY A 153 -15.04 16.60 -11.71
CA GLY A 153 -14.22 17.75 -11.31
C GLY A 153 -12.73 17.57 -11.59
N LEU A 154 -12.28 16.33 -11.80
CA LEU A 154 -10.88 16.05 -12.13
C LEU A 154 -10.43 16.75 -13.42
N LEU A 155 -11.28 16.79 -14.45
CA LEU A 155 -10.97 17.47 -15.72
C LEU A 155 -10.77 18.99 -15.53
N GLN A 156 -11.59 19.60 -14.68
CA GLN A 156 -11.45 21.02 -14.35
C GLN A 156 -10.15 21.24 -13.57
N TYR A 157 -9.88 20.41 -12.56
CA TYR A 157 -8.63 20.44 -11.81
C TYR A 157 -7.39 20.27 -12.70
N GLN A 158 -7.41 19.35 -13.67
CA GLN A 158 -6.31 19.15 -14.63
C GLN A 158 -6.13 20.35 -15.57
N THR A 159 -7.21 21.09 -15.86
CA THR A 159 -7.15 22.31 -16.68
C THR A 159 -6.55 23.46 -15.87
N ASP A 160 -6.96 23.59 -14.61
CA ASP A 160 -6.49 24.63 -13.69
C ASP A 160 -5.04 24.38 -13.24
N TYR A 161 -4.67 23.10 -13.09
CA TYR A 161 -3.35 22.62 -12.69
C TYR A 161 -2.85 21.58 -13.70
N PRO A 162 -2.32 22.00 -14.87
CA PRO A 162 -1.74 21.09 -15.85
C PRO A 162 -0.53 20.39 -15.23
N SER A 163 -0.76 19.21 -14.68
CA SER A 163 0.30 18.35 -14.16
C SER A 163 1.12 17.88 -15.35
N PHE A 164 2.39 18.28 -15.41
CA PHE A 164 3.38 17.83 -16.38
C PHE A 164 3.73 16.36 -16.09
N SER A 165 2.84 15.42 -16.41
CA SER A 165 3.16 13.99 -16.32
C SER A 165 2.67 13.26 -17.56
N ALA A 166 3.24 13.62 -18.72
CA ALA A 166 3.50 12.60 -19.73
C ALA A 166 4.60 11.68 -19.17
N SER A 167 4.26 10.83 -18.20
CA SER A 167 5.23 9.89 -17.67
C SER A 167 5.52 8.86 -18.76
N THR A 168 6.80 8.75 -19.13
CA THR A 168 7.22 7.78 -20.16
C THR A 168 6.93 6.34 -19.75
N ASN A 169 6.80 6.08 -18.44
CA ASN A 169 6.52 4.77 -17.87
C ASN A 169 5.17 4.73 -17.15
N ALA A 170 4.53 3.56 -17.17
CA ALA A 170 3.23 3.29 -16.56
C ALA A 170 3.27 3.34 -15.03
N GLU A 171 4.41 2.97 -14.43
CA GLU A 171 4.61 2.99 -12.98
C GLU A 171 4.67 4.39 -12.35
N ASP A 172 4.90 5.43 -13.16
CA ASP A 172 5.02 6.81 -12.70
C ASP A 172 3.74 7.64 -12.98
N ALA A 173 2.71 7.00 -13.54
CA ALA A 173 1.45 7.66 -13.89
C ALA A 173 0.64 8.00 -12.63
N ILE A 174 0.08 9.21 -12.56
CA ILE A 174 -0.74 9.66 -11.44
C ILE A 174 -2.14 9.04 -11.56
N LEU A 175 -2.54 8.22 -10.60
CA LEU A 175 -3.86 7.55 -10.62
C LEU A 175 -5.02 8.44 -10.15
N TYR A 176 -4.72 9.63 -9.59
CA TYR A 176 -5.70 10.59 -9.05
C TYR A 176 -6.69 9.97 -8.06
N LEU A 177 -6.19 9.06 -7.21
CA LEU A 177 -6.97 8.52 -6.10
C LEU A 177 -7.32 9.66 -5.13
N PRO A 178 -8.48 9.61 -4.43
CA PRO A 178 -8.90 10.64 -3.48
C PRO A 178 -7.86 10.96 -2.38
N LEU A 179 -6.98 9.99 -2.07
CA LEU A 179 -5.91 10.13 -1.09
C LEU A 179 -4.65 10.83 -1.62
N VAL A 180 -4.52 10.99 -2.95
CA VAL A 180 -3.31 11.46 -3.65
C VAL A 180 -3.60 12.73 -4.45
N ILE A 181 -4.76 13.37 -4.26
CA ILE A 181 -5.02 14.67 -4.87
C ILE A 181 -4.04 15.68 -4.25
N PRO A 182 -3.13 16.28 -5.04
CA PRO A 182 -2.24 17.31 -4.53
C PRO A 182 -3.09 18.47 -4.02
N GLU A 183 -2.89 18.89 -2.77
CA GLU A 183 -3.59 20.07 -2.27
C GLU A 183 -3.26 21.28 -3.16
N PRO A 184 -4.27 22.08 -3.52
CA PRO A 184 -4.03 23.30 -4.28
C PRO A 184 -3.14 24.23 -3.44
N HIS A 185 -1.93 24.50 -3.91
CA HIS A 185 -1.07 25.56 -3.38
C HIS A 185 -1.60 26.95 -3.75
#